data_AF-V7HLI4-F1
#
_entry.id   AF-V7HLI4-F1
#
_cell.length_a   1.000
_cell.length_b   1.000
_cell.length_c   1.000
_cell.angle_alpha   90.00
_cell.angle_beta   90.00
_cell.angle_gamma   90.00
#
_symmetry.space_group_name_H-M   'P 1'
#
loop_
_entity.id
_entity.type
_entity.pdbx_description
1 polymer ?
#
loop_
_entity_poly.entity_id
_entity_poly.type
_entity_poly.pdbx_seq_one_letter_code
_entity_poly.pdbx_strand_id
1 'polypeptide(L)'
;MTDLLTPPATPAPAYGADDVQNRVKNIASQDSALNQMARTEAAKVMNSRGMLNSSMYAGAAQDAVLRQAVPIASQESNQAFQASESGLQRASVEGMQTKDIANQKDLQQKDITFRTGEGALDRASQEKVQSWQLKSSDRNAAAQFLTQMETMYQSAYQTIMSNPNLDKTQRTAQLTAAKTMRDKQLNFVEQMYAIDLNW
;
A
#
# COMPACT_ATOMS: atom_id res chain seq x y z
N MET A 1 -12.85 -7.44 -2.62
CA MET A 1 -12.47 -7.99 -1.32
C MET A 1 -13.33 -7.30 -0.29
N THR A 2 -14.26 -8.04 0.30
CA THR A 2 -15.31 -7.54 1.19
C THR A 2 -14.70 -7.07 2.50
N ASP A 3 -14.90 -5.79 2.76
CA ASP A 3 -14.62 -5.09 4.01
C ASP A 3 -15.39 -5.78 5.15
N LEU A 4 -14.66 -6.54 5.96
CA LEU A 4 -15.12 -7.18 7.17
C LEU A 4 -14.09 -6.83 8.23
N LEU A 5 -14.40 -5.88 9.13
CA LEU A 5 -13.97 -5.81 10.55
C LEU A 5 -14.07 -4.38 11.14
N THR A 6 -15.10 -3.59 10.83
CA THR A 6 -15.54 -2.57 11.80
C THR A 6 -16.55 -3.22 12.75
N PRO A 7 -16.15 -3.62 13.97
CA PRO A 7 -17.13 -3.91 15.01
C PRO A 7 -17.99 -2.65 15.22
N PRO A 8 -19.31 -2.77 15.40
CA PRO A 8 -20.15 -1.62 15.69
C PRO A 8 -19.58 -0.95 16.95
N ALA A 9 -19.22 0.33 16.82
CA ALA A 9 -18.88 1.16 17.96
C ALA A 9 -20.14 1.29 18.82
N THR A 10 -20.33 0.36 19.74
CA THR A 10 -21.36 0.46 20.77
C THR A 10 -21.03 1.72 21.54
N PRO A 11 -21.91 2.75 21.53
CA PRO A 11 -21.65 3.97 22.26
C PRO A 11 -21.40 3.60 23.71
N ALA A 12 -20.27 4.04 24.26
CA ALA A 12 -20.00 3.94 25.69
C ALA A 12 -21.21 4.53 26.44
N PRO A 13 -21.78 3.82 27.44
CA PRO A 13 -22.96 4.30 28.13
C PRO A 13 -22.65 5.67 28.73
N ALA A 14 -23.51 6.66 28.41
CA ALA A 14 -23.41 7.99 28.96
C ALA A 14 -23.68 7.92 30.47
N TYR A 15 -22.62 8.04 31.28
CA TYR A 15 -22.70 8.03 32.75
C TYR A 15 -23.25 9.38 33.25
N GLY A 16 -24.55 9.57 33.12
CA GLY A 16 -25.32 10.63 33.77
C GLY A 16 -25.88 10.18 35.13
N ALA A 17 -26.55 11.09 35.85
CA ALA A 17 -27.23 10.84 37.12
C ALA A 17 -28.17 9.60 37.12
N ASP A 18 -28.57 9.14 35.93
CA ASP A 18 -29.30 7.91 35.69
C ASP A 18 -28.56 6.63 36.07
N ASP A 19 -27.22 6.60 36.17
CA ASP A 19 -26.48 5.35 36.40
C ASP A 19 -26.57 4.86 37.86
N VAL A 20 -26.39 5.77 38.84
CA VAL A 20 -26.62 5.43 40.25
C VAL A 20 -28.09 5.14 40.50
N GLN A 21 -29.00 5.92 39.90
CA GLN A 21 -30.44 5.70 40.01
C GLN A 21 -30.88 4.34 39.42
N ASN A 22 -30.36 3.97 38.25
CA ASN A 22 -30.64 2.67 37.63
C ASN A 22 -30.00 1.52 38.41
N ARG A 23 -28.80 1.70 38.98
CA ARG A 23 -28.16 0.70 39.84
C ARG A 23 -28.91 0.52 41.15
N VAL A 24 -29.32 1.59 41.82
CA VAL A 24 -30.17 1.51 43.02
C VAL A 24 -31.49 0.82 42.66
N LYS A 25 -32.11 1.15 41.53
CA LYS A 25 -33.34 0.49 41.05
C LYS A 25 -33.12 -1.01 40.79
N ASN A 26 -31.98 -1.42 40.25
CA ASN A 26 -31.63 -2.82 40.03
C ASN A 26 -31.33 -3.56 41.34
N ILE A 27 -30.60 -2.94 42.27
CA ILE A 27 -30.25 -3.51 43.58
C ILE A 27 -31.48 -3.57 44.52
N ALA A 28 -32.40 -2.61 44.41
CA ALA A 28 -33.65 -2.57 45.18
C ALA A 28 -34.84 -3.23 44.46
N SER A 29 -34.63 -3.76 43.25
CA SER A 29 -35.67 -4.47 42.48
C SER A 29 -36.19 -5.69 43.25
N GLN A 30 -37.39 -6.16 42.92
CA GLN A 30 -38.02 -7.30 43.60
C GLN A 30 -37.20 -8.60 43.50
N ASP A 31 -36.34 -8.71 42.49
CA ASP A 31 -35.56 -9.91 42.17
C ASP A 31 -34.12 -9.86 42.71
N SER A 32 -33.69 -8.73 43.28
CA SER A 32 -32.35 -8.62 43.85
C SER A 32 -32.20 -9.49 45.10
N ALA A 33 -31.06 -10.18 45.21
CA ALA A 33 -30.73 -11.04 46.36
C ALA A 33 -30.85 -10.29 47.71
N LEU A 34 -30.52 -8.98 47.74
CA LEU A 34 -30.67 -8.12 48.91
C LEU A 34 -32.14 -7.95 49.32
N ASN A 35 -33.04 -7.78 48.34
CA ASN A 35 -34.47 -7.61 48.60
C ASN A 35 -35.14 -8.96 48.94
N GLN A 36 -34.69 -10.07 48.34
CA GLN A 36 -35.13 -11.42 48.70
C GLN A 36 -34.72 -11.80 50.13
N MET A 37 -33.50 -11.47 50.55
CA MET A 37 -33.04 -11.61 51.93
C MET A 37 -33.85 -10.72 52.88
N ALA A 38 -34.01 -9.44 52.57
CA ALA A 38 -34.80 -8.52 53.39
C ALA A 38 -36.27 -8.97 53.55
N ARG A 39 -36.89 -9.49 52.49
CA ARG A 39 -38.25 -10.06 52.52
C ARG A 39 -38.31 -11.33 53.37
N THR A 40 -37.30 -12.18 53.29
CA THR A 40 -37.22 -13.42 54.07
C THR A 40 -37.00 -13.12 55.56
N GLU A 41 -36.12 -12.16 55.88
CA GLU A 41 -35.90 -11.66 57.24
C GLU A 41 -37.20 -11.08 57.81
N ALA A 42 -37.86 -10.21 57.03
CA ALA A 42 -39.12 -9.60 57.41
C ALA A 42 -40.22 -10.67 57.61
N ALA A 43 -40.31 -11.68 56.74
CA ALA A 43 -41.26 -12.78 56.88
C ALA A 43 -41.00 -13.62 58.14
N LYS A 44 -39.74 -13.89 58.48
CA LYS A 44 -39.37 -14.59 59.73
C LYS A 44 -39.78 -13.78 60.96
N VAL A 45 -39.49 -12.48 60.97
CA VAL A 45 -39.86 -11.59 62.08
C VAL A 45 -41.38 -11.42 62.17
N MET A 46 -42.08 -11.27 61.05
CA MET A 46 -43.55 -11.17 61.01
C MET A 46 -44.23 -12.45 61.53
N ASN A 47 -43.73 -13.63 61.13
CA ASN A 47 -44.20 -14.92 61.65
C ASN A 47 -43.93 -15.06 63.15
N SER A 48 -42.77 -14.59 63.64
CA SER A 48 -42.44 -14.63 65.07
C SER A 48 -43.29 -13.69 65.94
N ARG A 49 -43.87 -12.63 65.35
CA ARG A 49 -44.65 -11.62 66.07
C ARG A 49 -46.16 -11.73 65.85
N GLY A 50 -46.63 -12.69 65.05
CA GLY A 50 -48.06 -12.85 64.73
C GLY A 50 -48.66 -11.68 63.93
N MET A 51 -47.80 -10.85 63.32
CA MET A 51 -48.19 -9.62 62.62
C MET A 51 -48.28 -9.89 61.12
N LEU A 52 -49.26 -10.69 60.70
CA LEU A 52 -49.41 -11.20 59.33
C LEU A 52 -49.77 -10.14 58.27
N ASN A 53 -49.95 -8.86 58.64
CA ASN A 53 -50.42 -7.85 57.67
C ASN A 53 -50.00 -6.40 58.01
N SER A 54 -48.78 -6.21 58.50
CA SER A 54 -48.31 -4.88 58.90
C SER A 54 -47.49 -4.24 57.79
N SER A 55 -48.14 -3.42 56.97
CA SER A 55 -47.54 -2.55 55.92
C SER A 55 -46.33 -1.73 56.41
N MET A 56 -46.22 -1.49 57.71
CA MET A 56 -45.09 -0.83 58.36
C MET A 56 -43.77 -1.59 58.23
N TYR A 57 -43.77 -2.94 58.28
CA TYR A 57 -42.53 -3.73 58.11
C TYR A 57 -42.10 -3.84 56.64
N ALA A 58 -43.05 -3.80 55.71
CA ALA A 58 -42.74 -3.75 54.28
C ALA A 58 -42.06 -2.41 53.92
N GLY A 59 -42.54 -1.29 54.47
CA GLY A 59 -41.90 0.02 54.29
C GLY A 59 -40.51 0.11 54.95
N ALA A 60 -40.35 -0.42 56.17
CA ALA A 60 -39.06 -0.42 56.87
C ALA A 60 -38.00 -1.33 56.21
N ALA A 61 -38.41 -2.48 55.67
CA ALA A 61 -37.51 -3.36 54.91
C ALA A 61 -37.06 -2.71 53.59
N GLN A 62 -37.96 -2.02 52.89
CA GLN A 62 -37.62 -1.27 51.67
C GLN A 62 -36.67 -0.10 51.97
N ASP A 63 -36.90 0.65 53.05
CA ASP A 63 -36.00 1.74 53.48
C ASP A 63 -34.60 1.22 53.86
N ALA A 64 -34.52 0.07 54.53
CA ALA A 64 -33.25 -0.59 54.84
C ALA A 64 -32.50 -1.06 53.58
N VAL A 65 -33.21 -1.64 52.61
CA VAL A 65 -32.63 -2.04 51.32
C VAL A 65 -32.14 -0.81 50.55
N LEU A 66 -32.92 0.28 50.50
CA LEU A 66 -32.52 1.53 49.85
C LEU A 66 -31.28 2.15 50.50
N ARG A 67 -31.23 2.24 51.84
CA ARG A 67 -30.05 2.72 52.58
C ARG A 67 -28.80 1.90 52.31
N GLN A 68 -28.94 0.58 52.14
CA GLN A 68 -27.82 -0.31 51.80
C GLN A 68 -27.46 -0.23 50.29
N ALA A 69 -28.44 -0.01 49.42
CA ALA A 69 -28.27 -0.02 47.97
C ALA A 69 -27.58 1.25 47.43
N VAL A 70 -27.85 2.42 48.01
CA VAL A 70 -27.24 3.69 47.59
C VAL A 70 -25.70 3.70 47.65
N PRO A 71 -25.03 3.29 48.75
CA PRO A 71 -23.57 3.27 48.79
C PRO A 71 -22.98 2.21 47.83
N ILE A 72 -23.63 1.06 47.66
CA ILE A 72 -23.18 0.02 46.71
C ILE A 72 -23.27 0.55 45.27
N ALA A 73 -24.41 1.12 44.90
CA ALA A 73 -24.60 1.72 43.57
C ALA A 73 -23.58 2.84 43.29
N SER A 74 -23.25 3.64 44.30
CA SER A 74 -22.23 4.69 44.19
C SER A 74 -20.83 4.10 43.97
N GLN A 75 -20.48 3.02 44.68
CA GLN A 75 -19.20 2.34 44.53
C GLN A 75 -19.05 1.67 43.15
N GLU A 76 -20.09 0.97 42.67
CA GLU A 76 -20.05 0.32 41.37
C GLU A 76 -20.05 1.33 40.21
N SER A 77 -20.74 2.48 40.36
CA SER A 77 -20.71 3.55 39.36
C SER A 77 -19.30 4.13 39.22
N ASN A 78 -18.61 4.36 40.35
CA ASN A 78 -17.20 4.76 40.34
C ASN A 78 -16.29 3.72 39.67
N GLN A 79 -16.48 2.42 39.94
CA GLN A 79 -15.70 1.36 39.30
C GLN A 79 -15.95 1.30 37.79
N ALA A 80 -17.21 1.46 37.35
CA ALA A 80 -17.54 1.43 35.94
C ALA A 80 -17.03 2.66 35.19
N PHE A 81 -17.04 3.84 35.83
CA PHE A 81 -16.42 5.04 35.29
C PHE A 81 -14.91 4.84 35.08
N GLN A 82 -14.21 4.32 36.09
CA GLN A 82 -12.78 4.00 35.97
C GLN A 82 -12.49 2.96 34.89
N ALA A 83 -13.35 1.93 34.77
CA ALA A 83 -13.23 0.93 33.71
C ALA A 83 -13.42 1.55 32.31
N SER A 84 -14.42 2.43 32.15
CA SER A 84 -14.68 3.15 30.91
C SER A 84 -13.52 4.07 30.53
N GLU A 85 -12.99 4.83 31.50
CA GLU A 85 -11.82 5.69 31.29
C GLU A 85 -10.60 4.87 30.83
N SER A 86 -10.31 3.75 31.49
CA SER A 86 -9.24 2.83 31.08
C SER A 86 -9.47 2.21 29.70
N GLY A 87 -10.74 1.99 29.31
CA GLY A 87 -11.12 1.48 28.00
C GLY A 87 -10.86 2.51 26.91
N LEU A 88 -11.29 3.76 27.14
CA LEU A 88 -11.06 4.89 26.22
C LEU A 88 -9.56 5.17 26.06
N GLN A 89 -8.79 5.09 27.14
CA GLN A 89 -7.36 5.33 27.11
C GLN A 89 -6.62 4.26 26.29
N ARG A 90 -7.00 2.98 26.45
CA ARG A 90 -6.49 1.89 25.60
C ARG A 90 -6.86 2.08 24.13
N ALA A 91 -8.14 2.36 23.85
CA ALA A 91 -8.60 2.61 22.48
C ALA A 91 -7.87 3.78 21.82
N SER A 92 -7.54 4.84 22.59
CA SER A 92 -6.75 5.97 22.10
C SER A 92 -5.32 5.57 21.74
N VAL A 93 -4.64 4.80 22.60
CA VAL A 93 -3.28 4.31 22.36
C VAL A 93 -3.24 3.37 21.16
N GLU A 94 -4.18 2.42 21.07
CA GLU A 94 -4.30 1.49 19.95
C GLU A 94 -4.58 2.24 18.63
N GLY A 95 -5.45 3.25 18.67
CA GLY A 95 -5.73 4.10 17.52
C GLY A 95 -4.50 4.89 17.05
N MET A 96 -3.69 5.39 17.98
CA MET A 96 -2.44 6.08 17.67
C MET A 96 -1.40 5.11 17.07
N GLN A 97 -1.22 3.95 17.69
CA GLN A 97 -0.31 2.91 17.20
C GLN A 97 -0.67 2.43 15.80
N THR A 98 -1.97 2.25 15.52
CA THR A 98 -2.45 1.85 14.19
C THR A 98 -2.13 2.91 13.14
N LYS A 99 -2.29 4.21 13.47
CA LYS A 99 -1.93 5.31 12.57
C LYS A 99 -0.43 5.38 12.34
N ASP A 100 0.38 5.17 13.38
CA ASP A 100 1.84 5.16 13.25
C ASP A 100 2.33 4.03 12.34
N ILE A 101 1.78 2.83 12.51
CA ILE A 101 2.08 1.69 11.63
C ILE A 101 1.65 1.99 10.19
N ALA A 102 0.46 2.57 9.99
CA ALA A 102 -0.03 2.93 8.67
C ALA A 102 0.88 3.96 7.98
N ASN A 103 1.30 5.01 8.71
CA ASN A 103 2.23 6.02 8.21
C ASN A 103 3.60 5.42 7.87
N GLN A 104 4.12 4.53 8.73
CA GLN A 104 5.39 3.85 8.49
C GLN A 104 5.33 2.98 7.23
N LYS A 105 4.22 2.26 7.01
CA LYS A 105 4.00 1.47 5.81
C LYS A 105 3.90 2.33 4.55
N ASP A 106 3.19 3.46 4.62
CA ASP A 106 3.08 4.40 3.50
C ASP A 106 4.45 4.97 3.11
N LEU A 107 5.27 5.36 4.10
CA LEU A 107 6.64 5.84 3.86
C LEU A 107 7.53 4.76 3.24
N GLN A 108 7.48 3.53 3.75
CA GLN A 108 8.23 2.40 3.15
C GLN A 108 7.80 2.14 1.71
N GLN A 109 6.49 2.16 1.45
CA GLN A 109 5.97 1.94 0.10
C GLN A 109 6.42 3.05 -0.87
N LYS A 110 6.41 4.30 -0.42
CA LYS A 110 6.91 5.44 -1.21
C LYS A 110 8.40 5.33 -1.52
N ASP A 111 9.22 4.95 -0.54
CA ASP A 111 10.66 4.74 -0.73
C ASP A 111 10.94 3.59 -1.73
N ILE A 112 10.25 2.46 -1.60
CA ILE A 112 10.37 1.34 -2.55
C ILE A 112 9.97 1.77 -3.96
N THR A 113 8.85 2.49 -4.09
CA THR A 113 8.33 2.96 -5.39
C THR A 113 9.32 3.92 -6.04
N PHE A 114 9.86 4.87 -5.27
CA PHE A 114 10.86 5.82 -5.73
C PHE A 114 12.13 5.11 -6.21
N ARG A 115 12.72 4.23 -5.38
CA ARG A 115 13.95 3.49 -5.74
C ARG A 115 13.76 2.61 -6.96
N THR A 116 12.60 1.97 -7.09
CA THR A 116 12.28 1.13 -8.24
C THR A 116 12.15 1.97 -9.52
N GLY A 117 11.53 3.15 -9.41
CA GLY A 117 11.43 4.12 -10.51
C GLY A 117 12.80 4.61 -10.99
N GLU A 118 13.66 5.04 -10.06
CA GLU A 118 15.03 5.46 -10.35
C GLU A 118 15.83 4.34 -11.03
N GLY A 119 15.74 3.11 -10.53
CA GLY A 119 16.41 1.96 -11.15
C GLY A 119 15.88 1.63 -12.56
N ALA A 120 14.60 1.88 -12.83
CA ALA A 120 14.03 1.70 -14.17
C ALA A 120 14.52 2.78 -15.14
N LEU A 121 14.58 4.04 -14.69
CA LEU A 121 15.11 5.15 -15.47
C LEU A 121 16.60 4.98 -15.78
N ASP A 122 17.38 4.54 -14.80
CA ASP A 122 18.80 4.27 -14.97
C ASP A 122 19.05 3.15 -16.00
N ARG A 123 18.33 2.02 -15.89
CA ARG A 123 18.39 0.95 -16.90
C ARG A 123 18.01 1.44 -18.29
N ALA A 124 16.94 2.21 -18.43
CA ALA A 124 16.53 2.77 -19.72
C ALA A 124 17.59 3.72 -20.31
N SER A 125 18.25 4.51 -19.46
CA SER A 125 19.36 5.38 -19.85
C SER A 125 20.57 4.56 -20.32
N GLN A 126 20.95 3.53 -19.56
CA GLN A 126 22.05 2.64 -19.92
C GLN A 126 21.79 1.90 -21.25
N GLU A 127 20.60 1.34 -21.44
CA GLU A 127 20.19 0.69 -22.70
C GLU A 127 20.27 1.66 -23.88
N LYS A 128 19.83 2.90 -23.69
CA LYS A 128 19.91 3.95 -24.73
C LYS A 128 21.36 4.27 -25.07
N VAL A 129 22.23 4.44 -24.09
CA VAL A 129 23.66 4.69 -24.30
C VAL A 129 24.34 3.51 -25.00
N GLN A 130 24.04 2.27 -24.60
CA GLN A 130 24.54 1.07 -25.28
C GLN A 130 24.07 1.02 -26.74
N SER A 131 22.80 1.36 -27.00
CA SER A 131 22.27 1.42 -28.37
C SER A 131 22.98 2.48 -29.22
N TRP A 132 23.35 3.62 -28.63
CA TRP A 132 24.10 4.67 -29.30
C TRP A 132 25.55 4.25 -29.56
N GLN A 133 26.19 3.58 -28.61
CA GLN A 133 27.54 3.04 -28.79
C GLN A 133 27.56 2.00 -29.91
N LEU A 134 26.59 1.09 -29.96
CA LEU A 134 26.46 0.12 -31.04
C LEU A 134 26.25 0.82 -32.39
N LYS A 135 25.28 1.73 -32.49
CA LYS A 135 25.04 2.51 -33.72
C LYS A 135 26.24 3.35 -34.15
N SER A 136 27.04 3.83 -33.21
CA SER A 136 28.28 4.56 -33.52
C SER A 136 29.36 3.61 -34.03
N SER A 137 29.48 2.42 -33.43
CA SER A 137 30.39 1.38 -33.88
C SER A 137 30.04 0.92 -35.30
N ASP A 138 28.76 0.66 -35.56
CA ASP A 138 28.24 0.26 -36.87
C ASP A 138 28.54 1.33 -37.93
N ARG A 139 28.31 2.60 -37.61
CA ARG A 139 28.66 3.72 -38.50
C ARG A 139 30.17 3.80 -38.77
N ASN A 140 30.99 3.61 -37.75
CA ASN A 140 32.45 3.61 -37.93
C ASN A 140 32.91 2.43 -38.80
N ALA A 141 32.35 1.24 -38.59
CA ALA A 141 32.64 0.06 -39.40
C ALA A 141 32.20 0.26 -40.86
N ALA A 142 31.00 0.80 -41.08
CA ALA A 142 30.50 1.15 -42.41
C ALA A 142 31.40 2.18 -43.11
N ALA A 143 31.83 3.23 -42.40
CA ALA A 143 32.73 4.25 -42.94
C ALA A 143 34.10 3.67 -43.35
N GLN A 144 34.66 2.75 -42.56
CA GLN A 144 35.90 2.07 -42.91
C GLN A 144 35.73 1.18 -44.14
N PHE A 145 34.63 0.41 -44.21
CA PHE A 145 34.32 -0.42 -45.37
C PHE A 145 34.17 0.43 -46.64
N LEU A 146 33.42 1.53 -46.56
CA LEU A 146 33.25 2.49 -47.66
C LEU A 146 34.58 3.06 -48.15
N THR A 147 35.47 3.45 -47.22
CA THR A 147 36.79 3.99 -47.56
C THR A 147 37.67 2.96 -48.27
N GLN A 148 37.64 1.71 -47.81
CA GLN A 148 38.37 0.62 -48.45
C GLN A 148 37.83 0.33 -49.86
N MET A 149 36.50 0.36 -50.01
CA MET A 149 35.81 0.16 -51.27
C MET A 149 36.16 1.22 -52.30
N GLU A 150 36.19 2.48 -51.88
CA GLU A 150 36.58 3.61 -52.72
C GLU A 150 38.04 3.44 -53.17
N THR A 151 38.94 3.06 -52.27
CA THR A 151 40.35 2.77 -52.61
C THR A 151 40.47 1.66 -53.66
N MET A 152 39.69 0.59 -53.52
CA MET A 152 39.67 -0.53 -54.48
C MET A 152 39.12 -0.08 -55.85
N TYR A 153 38.03 0.69 -55.87
CA TYR A 153 37.48 1.25 -57.10
C TYR A 153 38.48 2.15 -57.81
N GLN A 154 39.15 3.05 -57.08
CA GLN A 154 40.19 3.91 -57.64
C GLN A 154 41.35 3.09 -58.23
N SER A 155 41.82 2.06 -57.53
CA SER A 155 42.87 1.16 -58.05
C SER A 155 42.44 0.43 -59.33
N ALA A 156 41.21 -0.09 -59.37
CA ALA A 156 40.66 -0.76 -60.54
C ALA A 156 40.52 0.22 -61.72
N TYR A 157 40.00 1.41 -61.46
CA TYR A 157 39.88 2.48 -62.44
C TYR A 157 41.24 2.85 -63.06
N GLN A 158 42.26 3.09 -62.22
CA GLN A 158 43.61 3.40 -62.67
C GLN A 158 44.20 2.28 -63.53
N THR A 159 44.05 1.03 -63.10
CA THR A 159 44.54 -0.15 -63.84
C THR A 159 43.88 -0.29 -65.22
N ILE A 160 42.56 -0.07 -65.30
CA ILE A 160 41.80 -0.13 -66.55
C ILE A 160 42.23 1.00 -67.51
N MET A 161 42.45 2.20 -66.98
CA MET A 161 42.87 3.36 -67.76
C MET A 161 44.33 3.24 -68.23
N SER A 162 45.22 2.73 -67.38
CA SER A 162 46.64 2.57 -67.70
C SER A 162 46.94 1.37 -68.61
N ASN A 163 45.98 0.46 -68.83
CA ASN A 163 46.19 -0.73 -69.64
C ASN A 163 46.16 -0.37 -71.16
N PRO A 164 47.31 -0.48 -71.86
CA PRO A 164 47.41 -0.14 -73.28
C PRO A 164 46.79 -1.21 -74.19
N ASN A 165 46.54 -2.42 -73.68
CA ASN A 165 46.03 -3.55 -74.47
C ASN A 165 44.49 -3.58 -74.59
N LEU A 166 43.78 -2.66 -73.92
CA LEU A 166 42.32 -2.56 -74.00
C LEU A 166 41.92 -1.60 -75.12
N ASP A 167 41.04 -2.06 -76.00
CA ASP A 167 40.36 -1.17 -76.94
C ASP A 167 39.32 -0.27 -76.22
N LYS A 168 38.78 0.72 -76.94
CA LYS A 168 37.83 1.70 -76.35
C LYS A 168 36.54 1.05 -75.84
N THR A 169 36.05 0.03 -76.52
CA THR A 169 34.81 -0.67 -76.18
C THR A 169 35.02 -1.54 -74.94
N GLN A 170 36.11 -2.31 -74.90
CA GLN A 170 36.50 -3.15 -73.78
C GLN A 170 36.77 -2.30 -72.52
N ARG A 171 37.49 -1.18 -72.66
CA ARG A 171 37.73 -0.24 -71.55
C ARG A 171 36.41 0.29 -70.97
N THR A 172 35.48 0.69 -71.83
CA THR A 172 34.16 1.19 -71.40
C THR A 172 33.36 0.09 -70.68
N ALA A 173 33.38 -1.15 -71.20
CA ALA A 173 32.72 -2.28 -70.57
C ALA A 173 33.30 -2.60 -69.18
N GLN A 174 34.63 -2.60 -69.03
CA GLN A 174 35.27 -2.84 -67.74
C GLN A 174 35.01 -1.72 -66.72
N LEU A 175 35.03 -0.46 -67.13
CA LEU A 175 34.66 0.67 -66.27
C LEU A 175 33.21 0.59 -65.79
N THR A 176 32.31 0.17 -66.68
CA THR A 176 30.89 -0.04 -66.36
C THR A 176 30.73 -1.16 -65.34
N ALA A 177 31.42 -2.29 -65.54
CA ALA A 177 31.41 -3.41 -64.59
C ALA A 177 31.97 -3.02 -63.22
N ALA A 178 33.08 -2.27 -63.17
CA ALA A 178 33.65 -1.76 -61.92
C ALA A 178 32.68 -0.82 -61.18
N LYS A 179 31.96 0.04 -61.92
CA LYS A 179 30.92 0.90 -61.34
C LYS A 179 29.75 0.09 -60.78
N THR A 180 29.21 -0.87 -61.55
CA THR A 180 28.12 -1.73 -61.06
C THR A 180 28.52 -2.53 -59.82
N MET A 181 29.78 -2.97 -59.74
CA MET A 181 30.30 -3.66 -58.56
C MET A 181 30.34 -2.73 -57.34
N ARG A 182 30.82 -1.48 -57.50
CA ARG A 182 30.78 -0.46 -56.46
C ARG A 182 29.34 -0.23 -55.97
N ASP A 183 28.41 -0.01 -56.88
CA ASP A 183 27.01 0.29 -56.54
C ASP A 183 26.34 -0.88 -55.76
N LYS A 184 26.60 -2.13 -56.16
CA LYS A 184 26.13 -3.32 -55.43
C LYS A 184 26.73 -3.41 -54.03
N GLN A 185 28.01 -3.09 -53.89
CA GLN A 185 28.68 -3.12 -52.59
C GLN A 185 28.22 -1.98 -51.68
N LEU A 186 27.92 -0.79 -52.21
CA LEU A 186 27.28 0.30 -51.45
C LEU A 186 25.92 -0.15 -50.92
N ASN A 187 25.09 -0.75 -51.78
CA ASN A 187 23.78 -1.24 -51.36
C ASN A 187 23.86 -2.36 -50.30
N PHE A 188 24.90 -3.19 -50.35
CA PHE A 188 25.16 -4.18 -49.30
C PHE A 188 25.48 -3.53 -47.95
N VAL A 189 26.26 -2.44 -47.92
CA VAL A 189 26.57 -1.69 -46.69
C VAL A 189 25.32 -1.04 -46.11
N GLU A 190 24.47 -0.46 -46.96
CA GLU A 190 23.17 0.11 -46.57
C GLU A 190 22.28 -0.95 -45.89
N GLN A 191 22.20 -2.15 -46.48
CA GLN A 191 21.42 -3.26 -45.94
C GLN A 191 22.03 -3.83 -44.64
N MET A 192 23.35 -4.01 -44.60
CA MET A 192 24.03 -4.65 -43.48
C MET A 192 24.05 -3.78 -42.23
N TYR A 193 24.20 -2.46 -42.38
CA TYR A 193 24.27 -1.52 -41.26
C TYR A 193 22.99 -0.71 -41.06
N ALA A 194 21.95 -0.95 -41.87
CA ALA A 194 20.69 -0.21 -41.86
C ALA A 194 20.91 1.32 -41.88
N ILE A 195 21.88 1.76 -42.69
CA ILE A 195 22.21 3.17 -42.90
C ILE A 195 21.74 3.60 -44.28
N ASP A 196 21.27 4.84 -44.38
CA ASP A 196 20.93 5.47 -45.65
C ASP A 196 22.12 6.33 -46.11
N LEU A 197 22.80 5.90 -47.18
CA LEU A 197 23.91 6.64 -47.76
C LEU A 197 23.35 7.54 -48.85
N ASN A 198 23.24 8.84 -48.56
CA ASN A 198 22.95 9.84 -49.59
C ASN A 198 24.24 10.08 -50.40
N TRP A 199 24.31 9.56 -51.63
CA TRP A 199 25.45 9.73 -52.56
C TRP A 199 25.02 10.30 -53.91
#